data_AF-A0A7U2MGM0-F1
#
_entry.id   AF-A0A7U2MGM0-F1
#
_cell.length_a   1.000
_cell.length_b   1.000
_cell.length_c   1.000
_cell.angle_alpha   90.00
_cell.angle_beta   90.00
_cell.angle_gamma   90.00
#
_symmetry.space_group_name_H-M   'P 1'
#
loop_
_entity.id
_entity.type
_entity.pdbx_description
1 polymer ?
#
loop_
_entity_poly.entity_id
_entity_poly.type
_entity_poly.pdbx_seq_one_letter_code
_entity_poly.pdbx_strand_id
1 'polypeptide(L)'
;MEQQSYHRDLLHDLLKVMRSVDESHARGLFDLLRADSSVEELRSYIDKTLSEVRVSDHDGETIRSLERLWEKVDVSSGAPPSRPTVMDLNYLCDVTPFRVPAKPWTTVTNDDNLVSHLVSLYFTWDYPFYAFVDQKAFIRHMTLGNVDSDLCSPFLVNAVLANACYYSQYSEAYVVPGDVASKGRNFLAEAERYLPSHQLEKGGGVRLASLQGALLLYERYAMSGEDDLGYTMLNIAIEMAEALGIINREPLDLSKLQLSDEMITSVKRTAWGVFQVDTVVHTNFLKPSRVTSVSLDRIDPNESGAGDLWVPYPTDKRPRQSWLSQYFDEACKLSFIARDISHHLYHETTTGTDQYREKQVFYNKLRQWERALPDYFRAFRRPPPHVLLLRMRYHVLIIGLARDGFGVQSFFLGSEEQRRKMDESANAMSLASAREISALARIHRQEYGMERAHQFATYAMMLALFTMLDDPSFDVVDHDFLSLTSAFSITASRSQVGRHLFHIFRESVRSRNQEERVLQSDAISDEVKELFGRHPSSQLPDRWGNYADGLERYRGSFSSGSWNYTASGVRDMLEKYERLSLGNHDNTHPRRASSPNDGWET
;
A
#
# COMPACT_ATOMS: atom_id res chain seq x y z
N MET A 1 0.84 34.68 -16.46
CA MET A 1 -0.63 34.81 -16.34
C MET A 1 -1.23 33.72 -15.46
N GLU A 2 -0.71 32.49 -15.44
CA GLU A 2 -1.23 31.37 -14.62
C GLU A 2 -1.08 31.57 -13.10
N GLN A 3 0.06 32.08 -12.61
CA GLN A 3 0.20 32.46 -11.19
C GLN A 3 -0.90 33.41 -10.72
N GLN A 4 -1.33 34.35 -11.57
CA GLN A 4 -2.40 35.29 -11.22
C GLN A 4 -3.79 34.65 -11.16
N SER A 5 -4.05 33.58 -11.93
CA SER A 5 -5.35 32.88 -11.90
C SER A 5 -5.46 31.97 -10.68
N TYR A 6 -4.43 31.18 -10.40
CA TYR A 6 -4.35 30.32 -9.22
C TYR A 6 -4.47 31.11 -7.91
N HIS A 7 -3.72 32.20 -7.76
CA HIS A 7 -3.82 33.05 -6.57
C HIS A 7 -5.19 33.70 -6.45
N ARG A 8 -5.88 34.01 -7.56
CA ARG A 8 -7.22 34.58 -7.55
C ARG A 8 -8.27 33.56 -7.06
N ASP A 9 -8.17 32.31 -7.49
CA ASP A 9 -9.15 31.28 -7.13
C ASP A 9 -8.94 30.76 -5.70
N LEU A 10 -7.68 30.63 -5.26
CA LEU A 10 -7.36 30.35 -3.85
C LEU A 10 -7.86 31.47 -2.94
N LEU A 11 -7.62 32.74 -3.30
CA LEU A 11 -8.13 33.90 -2.56
C LEU A 11 -9.66 33.92 -2.53
N HIS A 12 -10.32 33.58 -3.63
CA HIS A 12 -11.78 33.52 -3.71
C HIS A 12 -12.35 32.46 -2.76
N ASP A 13 -11.76 31.26 -2.71
CA ASP A 13 -12.20 30.21 -1.79
C ASP A 13 -11.87 30.55 -0.33
N LEU A 14 -10.72 31.17 -0.06
CA LEU A 14 -10.37 31.70 1.26
C LEU A 14 -11.40 32.73 1.73
N LEU A 15 -11.80 33.66 0.86
CA LEU A 15 -12.84 34.64 1.14
C LEU A 15 -14.21 33.99 1.35
N LYS A 16 -14.53 32.93 0.60
CA LYS A 16 -15.77 32.18 0.79
C LYS A 16 -15.79 31.45 2.14
N VAL A 17 -14.67 30.84 2.54
CA VAL A 17 -14.51 30.21 3.85
C VAL A 17 -14.57 31.25 4.96
N MET A 18 -13.85 32.36 4.86
CA MET A 18 -13.88 33.44 5.85
C MET A 18 -15.27 34.06 6.05
N ARG A 19 -16.15 34.01 5.04
CA ARG A 19 -17.54 34.48 5.14
C ARG A 19 -18.50 33.49 5.79
N SER A 20 -18.11 32.22 5.86
CA SER A 20 -18.97 31.11 6.32
C SER A 20 -18.56 30.53 7.67
N VAL A 21 -17.32 30.75 8.11
CA VAL A 21 -16.84 30.38 9.44
C VAL A 21 -17.06 31.50 10.47
N ASP A 22 -17.04 31.15 11.75
CA ASP A 22 -17.21 32.12 12.84
C ASP A 22 -16.09 33.17 12.84
N GLU A 23 -16.38 34.34 13.42
CA GLU A 23 -15.50 35.52 13.38
C GLU A 23 -14.09 35.25 13.92
N SER A 24 -13.94 34.35 14.90
CA SER A 24 -12.65 33.90 15.41
C SER A 24 -11.82 33.15 14.37
N HIS A 25 -12.44 32.25 13.61
CA HIS A 25 -11.77 31.45 12.59
C HIS A 25 -11.41 32.28 11.36
N ALA A 26 -12.34 33.16 10.95
CA ALA A 26 -12.12 34.10 9.86
C ALA A 26 -10.95 35.05 10.17
N ARG A 27 -10.87 35.52 11.41
CA ARG A 27 -9.77 36.40 11.86
C ARG A 27 -8.43 35.68 11.85
N GLY A 28 -8.33 34.44 12.33
CA GLY A 28 -7.05 33.74 12.29
C GLY A 28 -6.62 33.32 10.87
N LEU A 29 -7.54 33.01 9.95
CA LEU A 29 -7.20 32.86 8.52
C LEU A 29 -6.63 34.16 7.94
N PHE A 30 -7.22 35.30 8.30
CA PHE A 30 -6.74 36.62 7.87
C PHE A 30 -5.37 36.96 8.46
N ASP A 31 -5.13 36.61 9.73
CA ASP A 31 -3.85 36.86 10.40
C ASP A 31 -2.72 36.02 9.77
N LEU A 32 -3.00 34.76 9.38
CA LEU A 32 -2.05 33.92 8.64
C LEU A 32 -1.72 34.49 7.25
N LEU A 33 -2.72 35.01 6.53
CA LEU A 33 -2.48 35.71 5.26
C LEU A 33 -1.63 36.97 5.44
N ARG A 34 -1.83 37.69 6.55
CA ARG A 34 -1.07 38.91 6.85
C ARG A 34 0.36 38.61 7.28
N ALA A 35 0.61 37.42 7.84
CA ALA A 35 1.92 36.96 8.29
C ALA A 35 2.81 36.36 7.19
N ASP A 36 2.28 36.23 5.96
CA ASP A 36 2.94 35.48 4.86
C ASP A 36 3.32 34.05 5.29
N SER A 37 2.40 33.43 6.05
CA SER A 37 2.57 32.10 6.65
C SER A 37 2.77 31.00 5.62
N SER A 38 3.51 29.96 6.00
CA SER A 38 3.77 28.82 5.11
C SER A 38 2.50 28.03 4.78
N VAL A 39 2.55 27.24 3.71
CA VAL A 39 1.44 26.36 3.31
C VAL A 39 1.12 25.35 4.41
N GLU A 40 2.12 24.90 5.16
CA GLU A 40 1.99 23.99 6.30
C GLU A 40 1.26 24.65 7.49
N GLU A 41 1.55 25.92 7.79
CA GLU A 41 0.86 26.68 8.84
C GLU A 41 -0.61 26.91 8.47
N LEU A 42 -0.86 27.22 7.18
CA LEU A 42 -2.22 27.34 6.66
C LEU A 42 -2.98 26.01 6.75
N ARG A 43 -2.36 24.89 6.37
CA ARG A 43 -2.94 23.54 6.52
C ARG A 43 -3.31 23.22 7.95
N SER A 44 -2.38 23.42 8.88
CA SER A 44 -2.59 23.15 10.31
C SER A 44 -3.77 23.95 10.87
N TYR A 45 -3.91 25.21 10.44
CA TYR A 45 -5.02 26.06 10.85
C TYR A 45 -6.36 25.63 10.23
N ILE A 46 -6.38 25.24 8.96
CA ILE A 46 -7.58 24.71 8.29
C ILE A 46 -8.02 23.40 8.96
N ASP A 47 -7.09 22.50 9.28
CA ASP A 47 -7.36 21.24 9.98
C ASP A 47 -7.97 21.48 11.37
N LYS A 48 -7.41 22.42 12.12
CA LYS A 48 -7.96 22.85 13.41
C LYS A 48 -9.38 23.40 13.23
N THR A 49 -9.59 24.29 12.27
CA THR A 49 -10.90 24.89 11.99
C THR A 49 -11.92 23.83 11.57
N LEU A 50 -11.55 22.88 10.69
CA LEU A 50 -12.38 21.74 10.31
C LEU A 50 -12.77 20.87 11.51
N SER A 51 -11.83 20.65 12.44
CA SER A 51 -12.10 19.86 13.65
C SER A 51 -13.08 20.55 14.59
N GLU A 52 -12.99 21.88 14.73
CA GLU A 52 -13.84 22.67 15.60
C GLU A 52 -15.25 22.86 14.99
N VAL A 53 -15.34 23.13 13.69
CA VAL A 53 -16.61 23.29 12.94
C VAL A 53 -17.40 21.98 12.88
N ARG A 54 -16.73 20.82 12.81
CA ARG A 54 -17.37 19.50 12.85
C ARG A 54 -17.98 19.16 14.22
N VAL A 55 -17.54 19.84 15.29
CA VAL A 55 -18.06 19.63 16.66
C VAL A 55 -19.21 20.60 16.96
N SER A 56 -19.26 21.77 16.31
CA SER A 56 -20.25 22.82 16.58
C SER A 56 -21.56 22.72 15.78
N ASP A 57 -21.77 21.64 15.01
CA ASP A 57 -22.99 21.38 14.21
C ASP A 57 -23.32 22.48 13.18
N HIS A 58 -22.29 23.03 12.54
CA HIS A 58 -22.43 24.06 11.48
C HIS A 58 -22.87 23.48 10.13
N ASP A 59 -23.44 24.35 9.28
CA ASP A 59 -23.94 24.04 7.94
C ASP A 59 -22.94 23.17 7.12
N GLY A 60 -23.45 22.08 6.55
CA GLY A 60 -22.65 21.15 5.75
C GLY A 60 -22.00 21.80 4.53
N GLU A 61 -22.46 22.96 4.07
CA GLU A 61 -21.80 23.72 3.02
C GLU A 61 -20.48 24.37 3.47
N THR A 62 -20.38 24.80 4.73
CA THR A 62 -19.14 25.35 5.30
C THR A 62 -18.08 24.27 5.42
N ILE A 63 -18.46 23.06 5.86
CA ILE A 63 -17.56 21.90 5.94
C ILE A 63 -17.06 21.52 4.54
N ARG A 64 -17.96 21.42 3.54
CA ARG A 64 -17.57 21.14 2.15
C ARG A 64 -16.64 22.22 1.57
N SER A 65 -16.86 23.48 1.93
CA SER A 65 -16.03 24.60 1.44
C SER A 65 -14.62 24.56 2.06
N LEU A 66 -14.52 24.25 3.36
CA LEU A 66 -13.24 24.02 4.05
C LEU A 66 -12.50 22.79 3.49
N GLU A 67 -13.22 21.70 3.21
CA GLU A 67 -12.64 20.50 2.59
C GLU A 67 -12.11 20.77 1.19
N ARG A 68 -12.84 21.53 0.35
CA ARG A 68 -12.34 21.97 -0.98
C ARG A 68 -11.12 22.85 -0.88
N LEU A 69 -11.10 23.78 0.08
CA LEU A 69 -9.97 24.66 0.31
C LEU A 69 -8.75 23.85 0.74
N TRP A 70 -8.95 22.90 1.65
CA TRP A 70 -7.92 21.97 2.08
C TRP A 70 -7.38 21.13 0.91
N GLU A 71 -8.25 20.56 0.08
CA GLU A 71 -7.84 19.81 -1.11
C GLU A 71 -7.01 20.68 -2.07
N LYS A 72 -7.42 21.93 -2.34
CA LYS A 72 -6.66 22.85 -3.19
C LYS A 72 -5.28 23.20 -2.62
N VAL A 73 -5.22 23.44 -1.32
CA VAL A 73 -3.95 23.68 -0.62
C VAL A 73 -3.04 22.45 -0.73
N ASP A 74 -3.58 21.23 -0.67
CA ASP A 74 -2.81 19.99 -0.70
C ASP A 74 -2.32 19.59 -2.12
N VAL A 75 -3.10 19.88 -3.17
CA VAL A 75 -2.66 19.64 -4.56
C VAL A 75 -1.47 20.55 -4.94
N SER A 76 -1.38 21.75 -4.35
CA SER A 76 -0.23 22.66 -4.51
C SER A 76 1.09 22.12 -3.95
N SER A 77 1.05 21.22 -2.95
CA SER A 77 2.27 20.59 -2.40
C SER A 77 2.68 19.30 -3.10
N GLY A 78 2.28 19.08 -4.36
CA GLY A 78 2.66 17.88 -5.12
C GLY A 78 4.18 17.67 -5.35
N ALA A 79 5.04 18.53 -4.81
CA ALA A 79 6.48 18.30 -4.75
C ALA A 79 6.76 18.00 -3.28
N PRO A 80 7.38 16.85 -2.93
CA PRO A 80 7.86 16.69 -1.56
C PRO A 80 8.71 17.92 -1.25
N PRO A 81 8.56 18.53 -0.04
CA PRO A 81 9.33 19.70 0.34
C PRO A 81 10.82 19.46 0.07
N SER A 82 11.56 20.54 -0.17
CA SER A 82 13.02 20.50 -0.22
C SER A 82 13.53 19.63 0.93
N ARG A 83 14.00 18.44 0.58
CA ARG A 83 14.32 17.40 1.56
C ARG A 83 15.34 18.00 2.52
N PRO A 84 15.11 17.96 3.84
CA PRO A 84 16.06 18.52 4.77
C PRO A 84 17.44 17.86 4.53
N THR A 85 18.42 18.65 4.08
CA THR A 85 19.83 18.25 3.97
C THR A 85 20.50 18.17 5.34
N VAL A 86 19.81 18.68 6.36
CA VAL A 86 20.23 18.74 7.75
C VAL A 86 19.12 18.14 8.59
N MET A 87 19.52 17.29 9.54
CA MET A 87 18.68 16.63 10.54
C MET A 87 17.71 17.63 11.18
N ASP A 88 16.41 17.41 10.99
CA ASP A 88 15.32 18.27 11.47
C ASP A 88 15.28 18.29 13.00
N LEU A 89 14.95 19.43 13.61
CA LEU A 89 14.78 19.59 15.06
C LEU A 89 13.66 18.67 15.59
N ASN A 90 12.72 18.26 14.73
CA ASN A 90 11.71 17.23 15.02
C ASN A 90 12.33 15.86 15.37
N TYR A 91 13.56 15.58 14.92
CA TYR A 91 14.34 14.41 15.32
C TYR A 91 14.69 14.40 16.83
N LEU A 92 14.72 15.58 17.46
CA LEU A 92 15.05 15.76 18.87
C LEU A 92 13.81 15.91 19.77
N CYS A 93 12.65 16.23 19.18
CA CYS A 93 11.41 16.48 19.92
C CYS A 93 10.48 15.26 20.00
N ASP A 94 10.56 14.32 19.06
CA ASP A 94 9.71 13.13 19.05
C ASP A 94 10.28 11.99 19.89
N VAL A 95 9.46 11.44 20.80
CA VAL A 95 9.79 10.21 21.52
C VAL A 95 9.74 9.04 20.53
N THR A 96 10.91 8.64 20.00
CA THR A 96 11.07 7.43 19.19
C THR A 96 10.43 6.21 19.89
N PRO A 97 9.35 5.63 19.34
CA PRO A 97 8.61 4.55 20.00
C PRO A 97 9.47 3.33 20.33
N PHE A 98 10.42 3.01 19.45
CA PHE A 98 11.35 1.90 19.62
C PHE A 98 12.79 2.39 19.59
N ARG A 99 13.56 2.04 20.63
CA ARG A 99 14.98 2.34 20.74
C ARG A 99 15.80 1.06 20.63
N VAL A 100 16.61 0.98 19.59
CA VAL A 100 17.39 -0.20 19.22
C VAL A 100 18.75 0.21 18.66
N PRO A 101 19.80 -0.58 18.88
CA PRO A 101 21.14 -0.22 18.42
C PRO A 101 21.34 -0.53 16.93
N ALA A 102 22.27 0.17 16.28
CA ALA A 102 22.71 -0.11 14.91
C ALA A 102 23.67 -1.31 14.87
N LYS A 103 24.64 -1.35 15.80
CA LYS A 103 25.52 -2.52 15.97
C LYS A 103 24.89 -3.52 16.94
N PRO A 104 25.08 -4.83 16.73
CA PRO A 104 25.88 -5.49 15.69
C PRO A 104 25.11 -5.79 14.38
N TRP A 105 23.96 -5.15 14.16
CA TRP A 105 22.98 -5.61 13.17
C TRP A 105 23.25 -5.20 11.73
N THR A 106 23.83 -4.02 11.52
CA THR A 106 24.08 -3.48 10.17
C THR A 106 25.48 -2.88 10.07
N THR A 107 26.10 -3.02 8.90
CA THR A 107 27.36 -2.31 8.58
C THR A 107 27.11 -0.99 7.82
N VAL A 108 25.87 -0.72 7.42
CA VAL A 108 25.48 0.47 6.63
C VAL A 108 25.63 1.76 7.42
N THR A 109 25.36 1.73 8.73
CA THR A 109 25.45 2.90 9.61
C THR A 109 25.84 2.48 11.03
N ASN A 110 26.43 3.42 11.78
CA ASN A 110 26.70 3.29 13.21
C ASN A 110 25.76 4.18 14.05
N ASP A 111 24.78 4.84 13.43
CA ASP A 111 23.83 5.74 14.11
C ASP A 111 22.61 4.98 14.64
N ASP A 112 22.60 4.73 15.95
CA ASP A 112 21.49 4.09 16.66
C ASP A 112 20.17 4.86 16.53
N ASN A 113 20.23 6.19 16.38
CA ASN A 113 19.02 7.01 16.27
C ASN A 113 18.36 6.84 14.89
N LEU A 114 19.17 6.76 13.81
CA LEU A 114 18.66 6.47 12.47
C LEU A 114 18.01 5.09 12.42
N VAL A 115 18.66 4.08 12.99
CA VAL A 115 18.12 2.72 13.06
C VAL A 115 16.84 2.68 13.90
N SER A 116 16.81 3.34 15.06
CA SER A 116 15.61 3.47 15.89
C SER A 116 14.46 4.18 15.17
N HIS A 117 14.75 5.23 14.41
CA HIS A 117 13.76 5.95 13.61
C HIS A 117 13.17 5.05 12.51
N LEU A 118 14.01 4.33 11.76
CA LEU A 118 13.56 3.43 10.70
C LEU A 118 12.74 2.26 11.25
N VAL A 119 13.21 1.61 12.32
CA VAL A 119 12.45 0.54 12.99
C VAL A 119 11.10 1.06 13.48
N SER A 120 11.05 2.28 14.00
CA SER A 120 9.79 2.91 14.42
C SER A 120 8.85 3.22 13.26
N LEU A 121 9.36 3.66 12.11
CA LEU A 121 8.54 3.82 10.91
C LEU A 121 7.95 2.51 10.43
N TYR A 122 8.75 1.45 10.33
CA TYR A 122 8.29 0.12 9.90
C TYR A 122 7.16 -0.39 10.79
N PHE A 123 7.38 -0.38 12.11
CA PHE A 123 6.40 -0.88 13.07
C PHE A 123 5.12 -0.03 13.16
N THR A 124 5.17 1.22 12.70
CA THR A 124 4.02 2.13 12.70
C THR A 124 3.18 2.01 11.44
N TRP A 125 3.80 1.96 10.25
CA TRP A 125 3.10 2.11 8.97
C TRP A 125 3.01 0.84 8.14
N ASP A 126 4.03 -0.01 8.23
CA ASP A 126 4.17 -1.19 7.36
C ASP A 126 3.64 -2.44 8.08
N TYR A 127 4.29 -2.75 9.20
CA TYR A 127 4.07 -3.93 10.02
C TYR A 127 2.59 -4.25 10.33
N PRO A 128 1.73 -3.29 10.70
CA PRO A 128 0.38 -3.63 11.15
C PRO A 128 -0.48 -4.33 10.09
N PHE A 129 -0.17 -4.21 8.79
CA PHE A 129 -0.96 -4.82 7.72
C PHE A 129 -0.81 -6.36 7.67
N TYR A 130 0.41 -6.88 7.69
CA TYR A 130 0.65 -8.32 7.69
C TYR A 130 1.02 -8.92 9.04
N ALA A 131 1.62 -8.10 9.93
CA ALA A 131 2.03 -8.42 11.30
C ALA A 131 2.64 -9.81 11.51
N PHE A 132 3.45 -10.31 10.56
CA PHE A 132 4.04 -11.66 10.60
C PHE A 132 5.25 -11.79 11.54
N VAL A 133 5.76 -10.69 12.08
CA VAL A 133 6.83 -10.65 13.08
C VAL A 133 6.22 -10.46 14.47
N ASP A 134 6.74 -11.14 15.50
CA ASP A 134 6.45 -10.75 16.88
C ASP A 134 7.25 -9.48 17.21
N GLN A 135 6.58 -8.33 17.22
CA GLN A 135 7.21 -7.03 17.47
C GLN A 135 7.93 -6.99 18.82
N LYS A 136 7.31 -7.53 19.88
CA LYS A 136 7.88 -7.47 21.24
C LYS A 136 9.14 -8.33 21.31
N ALA A 137 9.10 -9.52 20.71
CA ALA A 137 10.25 -10.40 20.63
C ALA A 137 11.37 -9.79 19.79
N PHE A 138 11.06 -9.34 18.58
CA PHE A 138 12.03 -8.75 17.66
C PHE A 138 12.75 -7.57 18.30
N ILE A 139 12.02 -6.61 18.86
CA ILE A 139 12.61 -5.44 19.53
C ILE A 139 13.49 -5.86 20.70
N ARG A 140 13.03 -6.80 21.55
CA ARG A 140 13.83 -7.28 22.69
C ARG A 140 15.14 -7.90 22.24
N HIS A 141 15.10 -8.83 21.29
CA HIS A 141 16.30 -9.51 20.80
C HIS A 141 17.24 -8.54 20.06
N MET A 142 16.69 -7.56 19.34
CA MET A 142 17.46 -6.49 18.70
C MET A 142 18.18 -5.61 19.74
N THR A 143 17.49 -5.19 20.80
CA THR A 143 18.07 -4.40 21.90
C THR A 143 19.18 -5.16 22.63
N LEU A 144 19.02 -6.48 22.82
CA LEU A 144 20.03 -7.31 23.47
C LEU A 144 21.29 -7.54 22.62
N GLY A 145 21.26 -7.25 21.31
CA GLY A 145 22.39 -7.50 20.41
C GLY A 145 22.67 -8.98 20.14
N ASN A 146 21.70 -9.87 20.39
CA ASN A 146 21.88 -11.32 20.25
C ASN A 146 21.68 -11.79 18.79
N VAL A 147 22.76 -11.74 18.00
CA VAL A 147 22.74 -12.15 16.58
C VAL A 147 22.50 -13.64 16.34
N ASP A 148 22.55 -14.46 17.39
CA ASP A 148 22.33 -15.91 17.30
C ASP A 148 20.88 -16.30 17.60
N SER A 149 19.99 -15.34 17.91
CA SER A 149 18.56 -15.58 18.12
C SER A 149 17.83 -16.02 16.84
N ASP A 150 16.89 -16.96 16.95
CA ASP A 150 15.98 -17.35 15.86
C ASP A 150 14.87 -16.31 15.61
N LEU A 151 14.73 -15.33 16.52
CA LEU A 151 13.68 -14.31 16.50
C LEU A 151 14.18 -12.93 16.01
N CYS A 152 15.50 -12.77 15.86
CA CYS A 152 16.11 -11.57 15.31
C CYS A 152 17.48 -11.93 14.71
N SER A 153 17.71 -11.56 13.46
CA SER A 153 18.97 -11.80 12.76
C SER A 153 19.41 -10.53 12.00
N PRO A 154 20.71 -10.36 11.71
CA PRO A 154 21.17 -9.27 10.85
C PRO A 154 20.45 -9.22 9.49
N PHE A 155 20.12 -10.39 8.91
CA PHE A 155 19.34 -10.46 7.69
C PHE A 155 17.94 -9.82 7.87
N LEU A 156 17.19 -10.26 8.88
CA LEU A 156 15.86 -9.72 9.17
C LEU A 156 15.92 -8.22 9.48
N VAL A 157 16.88 -7.77 10.29
CA VAL A 157 17.03 -6.35 10.63
C VAL A 157 17.29 -5.50 9.38
N ASN A 158 18.23 -5.90 8.51
CA ASN A 158 18.50 -5.12 7.30
C ASN A 158 17.32 -5.15 6.31
N ALA A 159 16.55 -6.25 6.25
CA ALA A 159 15.31 -6.31 5.47
C ALA A 159 14.23 -5.35 6.03
N VAL A 160 14.08 -5.27 7.36
CA VAL A 160 13.20 -4.28 8.04
C VAL A 160 13.65 -2.86 7.70
N LEU A 161 14.95 -2.56 7.81
CA LEU A 161 15.48 -1.22 7.52
C LEU A 161 15.30 -0.84 6.05
N ALA A 162 15.47 -1.77 5.11
CA ALA A 162 15.24 -1.53 3.69
C ALA A 162 13.77 -1.18 3.37
N ASN A 163 12.81 -1.83 4.02
CA ASN A 163 11.38 -1.52 3.89
C ASN A 163 11.02 -0.21 4.60
N ALA A 164 11.52 0.00 5.82
CA ALA A 164 11.34 1.23 6.60
C ALA A 164 11.73 2.49 5.83
N CYS A 165 12.80 2.41 5.02
CA CYS A 165 13.21 3.52 4.17
C CYS A 165 12.08 4.03 3.27
N TYR A 166 11.13 3.20 2.81
CA TYR A 166 9.98 3.66 2.03
C TYR A 166 9.18 4.75 2.75
N TYR A 167 9.08 4.69 4.07
CA TYR A 167 8.29 5.60 4.91
C TYR A 167 9.08 6.82 5.45
N SER A 168 10.40 6.85 5.26
CA SER A 168 11.25 7.95 5.72
C SER A 168 11.36 9.08 4.68
N GLN A 169 11.40 10.33 5.13
CA GLN A 169 11.61 11.50 4.24
C GLN A 169 13.06 11.96 4.21
N TYR A 170 13.93 11.35 5.02
CA TYR A 170 15.30 11.81 5.21
C TYR A 170 16.24 11.42 4.08
N SER A 171 17.25 12.25 3.86
CA SER A 171 18.24 12.07 2.80
C SER A 171 19.09 10.81 3.01
N GLU A 172 19.32 10.42 4.26
CA GLU A 172 20.10 9.27 4.73
C GLU A 172 19.41 7.94 4.40
N ALA A 173 18.10 7.98 4.10
CA ALA A 173 17.39 6.84 3.53
C ALA A 173 17.70 6.63 2.04
N TYR A 174 18.52 7.47 1.40
CA TYR A 174 18.84 7.43 -0.04
C TYR A 174 20.34 7.22 -0.27
N VAL A 175 20.69 6.46 -1.32
CA VAL A 175 22.07 6.44 -1.83
C VAL A 175 22.34 7.70 -2.67
N VAL A 176 21.33 8.17 -3.41
CA VAL A 176 21.35 9.42 -4.16
C VAL A 176 20.19 10.28 -3.68
N PRO A 177 20.43 11.35 -2.91
CA PRO A 177 19.37 12.26 -2.49
C PRO A 177 18.58 12.74 -3.70
N GLY A 178 17.26 12.62 -3.64
CA GLY A 178 16.37 12.92 -4.77
C GLY A 178 15.86 11.68 -5.50
N ASP A 179 16.68 10.64 -5.66
CA ASP A 179 16.36 9.48 -6.50
C ASP A 179 15.59 8.40 -5.73
N VAL A 180 14.33 8.19 -6.09
CA VAL A 180 13.46 7.18 -5.46
C VAL A 180 13.98 5.75 -5.65
N ALA A 181 14.64 5.45 -6.76
CA ALA A 181 15.22 4.13 -6.99
C ALA A 181 16.38 3.83 -6.02
N SER A 182 17.07 4.87 -5.55
CA SER A 182 18.18 4.73 -4.60
C SER A 182 17.75 4.56 -3.12
N LYS A 183 16.47 4.75 -2.82
CA LYS A 183 15.96 4.81 -1.44
C LYS A 183 16.02 3.44 -0.78
N GLY A 184 16.76 3.26 0.32
CA GLY A 184 16.89 2.00 1.05
C GLY A 184 17.82 0.97 0.39
N ARG A 185 18.48 1.31 -0.74
CA ARG A 185 19.29 0.37 -1.52
C ARG A 185 20.51 -0.15 -0.75
N ASN A 186 21.14 0.65 0.12
CA ASN A 186 22.26 0.18 0.95
C ASN A 186 21.82 -0.90 1.96
N PHE A 187 20.69 -0.72 2.62
CA PHE A 187 20.14 -1.74 3.54
C PHE A 187 19.65 -2.97 2.80
N LEU A 188 19.05 -2.81 1.61
CA LEU A 188 18.72 -3.94 0.74
C LEU A 188 19.97 -4.73 0.35
N ALA A 189 21.01 -4.05 -0.14
CA ALA A 189 22.27 -4.70 -0.50
C ALA A 189 22.90 -5.44 0.69
N GLU A 190 22.85 -4.85 1.90
CA GLU A 190 23.32 -5.51 3.11
C GLU A 190 22.49 -6.76 3.47
N ALA A 191 21.16 -6.72 3.30
CA ALA A 191 20.31 -7.91 3.45
C ALA A 191 20.59 -8.97 2.37
N GLU A 192 20.83 -8.56 1.13
CA GLU A 192 21.14 -9.44 0.01
C GLU A 192 22.45 -10.21 0.19
N ARG A 193 23.41 -9.69 0.99
CA ARG A 193 24.67 -10.42 1.29
C ARG A 193 24.45 -11.79 1.93
N TYR A 194 23.30 -12.00 2.57
CA TYR A 194 22.94 -13.26 3.21
C TYR A 194 22.31 -14.28 2.24
N LEU A 195 21.98 -13.90 1.00
CA LEU A 195 21.33 -14.76 -0.01
C LEU A 195 22.26 -15.77 -0.72
N PRO A 196 23.44 -15.40 -1.26
CA PRO A 196 24.20 -16.24 -2.21
C PRO A 196 24.84 -17.51 -1.63
N SER A 197 24.65 -17.78 -0.35
CA SER A 197 25.42 -18.75 0.42
C SER A 197 24.54 -19.62 1.33
N HIS A 198 23.21 -19.55 1.20
CA HIS A 198 22.27 -20.07 2.20
C HIS A 198 22.58 -19.58 3.64
N GLN A 199 23.35 -18.49 3.78
CA GLN A 199 23.64 -17.81 5.05
C GLN A 199 22.44 -17.03 5.60
N LEU A 200 21.27 -17.18 4.98
CA LEU A 200 20.00 -17.11 5.68
C LEU A 200 20.07 -17.91 7.00
N GLU A 201 20.86 -19.00 7.05
CA GLU A 201 20.97 -19.92 8.16
C GLU A 201 22.38 -19.87 8.79
N LYS A 202 22.46 -19.61 10.10
CA LYS A 202 23.57 -20.14 10.90
C LYS A 202 23.07 -21.49 11.44
N GLY A 203 23.54 -22.60 10.87
CA GLY A 203 23.12 -23.96 11.26
C GLY A 203 22.50 -24.76 10.12
N GLY A 204 22.08 -26.00 10.38
CA GLY A 204 21.62 -26.96 9.35
C GLY A 204 20.11 -26.99 9.08
N GLY A 205 19.37 -25.90 9.32
CA GLY A 205 17.92 -25.88 9.13
C GLY A 205 17.30 -24.48 9.03
N VAL A 206 16.08 -24.43 8.50
CA VAL A 206 15.30 -23.21 8.24
C VAL A 206 15.03 -22.44 9.54
N ARG A 207 15.41 -21.16 9.58
CA ARG A 207 15.17 -20.26 10.73
C ARG A 207 13.96 -19.37 10.50
N LEU A 208 13.23 -19.06 11.58
CA LEU A 208 12.04 -18.21 11.53
C LEU A 208 12.36 -16.79 11.04
N ALA A 209 13.42 -16.16 11.56
CA ALA A 209 13.86 -14.83 11.12
C ALA A 209 14.21 -14.77 9.63
N SER A 210 14.65 -15.89 9.05
CA SER A 210 15.02 -15.96 7.63
C SER A 210 13.79 -16.06 6.73
N LEU A 211 12.76 -16.79 7.16
CA LEU A 211 11.44 -16.77 6.55
C LEU A 211 10.86 -15.35 6.56
N GLN A 212 10.89 -14.68 7.72
CA GLN A 212 10.38 -13.32 7.88
C GLN A 212 11.15 -12.31 7.00
N GLY A 213 12.48 -12.45 6.91
CA GLY A 213 13.30 -11.61 6.04
C GLY A 213 13.03 -11.84 4.56
N ALA A 214 12.75 -13.08 4.14
CA ALA A 214 12.34 -13.39 2.76
C ALA A 214 11.01 -12.72 2.38
N LEU A 215 10.02 -12.71 3.28
CA LEU A 215 8.77 -11.96 3.09
C LEU A 215 9.03 -10.46 2.90
N LEU A 216 9.88 -9.87 3.73
CA LEU A 216 10.24 -8.45 3.60
C LEU A 216 10.99 -8.12 2.31
N LEU A 217 11.84 -9.04 1.82
CA LEU A 217 12.49 -8.84 0.52
C LEU A 217 11.49 -8.94 -0.63
N TYR A 218 10.48 -9.81 -0.55
CA TYR A 218 9.37 -9.82 -1.50
C TYR A 218 8.70 -8.43 -1.57
N GLU A 219 8.32 -7.86 -0.42
CA GLU A 219 7.69 -6.53 -0.38
C GLU A 219 8.61 -5.45 -0.96
N ARG A 220 9.90 -5.53 -0.63
CA ARG A 220 10.89 -4.60 -1.10
C ARG A 220 11.06 -4.62 -2.61
N TYR A 221 11.16 -5.80 -3.22
CA TYR A 221 11.26 -5.95 -4.67
C TYR A 221 9.97 -5.54 -5.39
N ALA A 222 8.81 -5.79 -4.77
CA ALA A 222 7.51 -5.34 -5.28
C ALA A 222 7.40 -3.81 -5.44
N MET A 223 8.24 -3.03 -4.76
CA MET A 223 8.31 -1.57 -4.87
C MET A 223 9.42 -1.07 -5.81
N SER A 224 10.54 -1.78 -5.93
CA SER A 224 11.70 -1.30 -6.70
C SER A 224 11.57 -1.54 -8.19
N GLY A 225 10.86 -2.61 -8.60
CA GLY A 225 10.75 -3.01 -10.01
C GLY A 225 12.08 -3.50 -10.59
N GLU A 226 12.99 -3.96 -9.73
CA GLU A 226 14.30 -4.51 -10.13
C GLU A 226 14.25 -6.05 -10.15
N ASP A 227 14.79 -6.64 -11.23
CA ASP A 227 15.32 -8.01 -11.32
C ASP A 227 14.39 -9.23 -11.19
N ASP A 228 13.07 -9.10 -11.39
CA ASP A 228 12.09 -10.23 -11.30
C ASP A 228 12.12 -10.99 -9.94
N LEU A 229 12.68 -10.38 -8.88
CA LEU A 229 12.96 -11.08 -7.62
C LEU A 229 11.77 -11.17 -6.66
N GLY A 230 10.69 -10.42 -6.91
CA GLY A 230 9.51 -10.37 -6.04
C GLY A 230 8.87 -11.76 -5.86
N TYR A 231 8.47 -12.41 -6.96
CA TYR A 231 7.92 -13.78 -6.88
C TYR A 231 8.93 -14.79 -6.36
N THR A 232 10.20 -14.64 -6.70
CA THR A 232 11.26 -15.53 -6.23
C THR A 232 11.33 -15.55 -4.71
N MET A 233 11.35 -14.37 -4.07
CA MET A 233 11.40 -14.28 -2.61
C MET A 233 10.11 -14.75 -1.92
N LEU A 234 8.95 -14.48 -2.53
CA LEU A 234 7.68 -14.98 -2.00
C LEU A 234 7.62 -16.52 -2.04
N ASN A 235 8.08 -17.13 -3.14
CA ASN A 235 8.13 -18.58 -3.28
C ASN A 235 9.10 -19.20 -2.27
N ILE A 236 10.29 -18.62 -2.10
CA ILE A 236 11.25 -19.04 -1.07
C ILE A 236 10.62 -18.99 0.32
N ALA A 237 9.91 -17.89 0.66
CA ALA A 237 9.25 -17.77 1.94
C ALA A 237 8.17 -18.86 2.14
N ILE A 238 7.35 -19.14 1.13
CA ILE A 238 6.34 -20.21 1.22
C ILE A 238 7.01 -21.58 1.41
N GLU A 239 8.06 -21.88 0.66
CA GLU A 239 8.82 -23.14 0.78
C GLU A 239 9.47 -23.29 2.16
N MET A 240 10.02 -22.21 2.73
CA MET A 240 10.55 -22.18 4.09
C MET A 240 9.46 -22.44 5.13
N ALA A 241 8.27 -21.86 4.97
CA ALA A 241 7.14 -22.11 5.87
C ALA A 241 6.62 -23.56 5.76
N GLU A 242 6.61 -24.15 4.56
CA GLU A 242 6.29 -25.56 4.36
C GLU A 242 7.34 -26.49 4.98
N ALA A 243 8.62 -26.15 4.88
CA ALA A 243 9.73 -26.88 5.49
C ALA A 243 9.68 -26.83 7.03
N LEU A 244 9.23 -25.72 7.61
CA LEU A 244 8.94 -25.59 9.04
C LEU A 244 7.67 -26.35 9.47
N GLY A 245 6.85 -26.81 8.52
CA GLY A 245 5.61 -27.54 8.79
C GLY A 245 4.46 -26.67 9.30
N ILE A 246 4.57 -25.35 9.21
CA ILE A 246 3.60 -24.41 9.79
C ILE A 246 2.44 -24.06 8.85
N ILE A 247 2.52 -24.46 7.58
CA ILE A 247 1.48 -24.35 6.57
C ILE A 247 1.40 -25.63 5.71
N ASN A 248 0.28 -25.83 5.02
CA ASN A 248 0.06 -26.91 4.04
C ASN A 248 0.36 -28.33 4.57
N ARG A 249 0.21 -28.55 5.88
CA ARG A 249 0.44 -29.83 6.56
C ARG A 249 -0.70 -30.11 7.55
N GLU A 250 -0.68 -31.31 8.12
CA GLU A 250 -1.55 -31.66 9.25
C GLU A 250 -1.30 -30.71 10.44
N PRO A 251 -2.32 -30.47 11.30
CA PRO A 251 -2.18 -29.61 12.47
C PRO A 251 -0.94 -29.96 13.32
N LEU A 252 -0.09 -28.96 13.52
CA LEU A 252 1.15 -29.03 14.28
C LEU A 252 0.90 -28.67 15.74
N ASP A 253 1.10 -29.66 16.61
CA ASP A 253 1.00 -29.47 18.06
C ASP A 253 2.32 -28.95 18.63
N LEU A 254 2.42 -27.63 18.76
CA LEU A 254 3.60 -26.95 19.31
C LEU A 254 3.89 -27.32 20.77
N SER A 255 2.91 -27.83 21.54
CA SER A 255 3.15 -28.22 22.94
C SER A 255 4.10 -29.42 23.08
N LYS A 256 4.25 -30.20 22.01
CA LYS A 256 5.19 -31.32 21.93
C LYS A 256 6.61 -30.88 21.56
N LEU A 257 6.76 -29.67 21.04
CA LEU A 257 8.05 -29.07 20.74
C LEU A 257 8.51 -28.32 21.99
N GLN A 258 9.74 -28.57 22.45
CA GLN A 258 10.30 -27.91 23.64
C GLN A 258 10.70 -26.45 23.31
N LEU A 259 9.74 -25.63 22.93
CA LEU A 259 9.89 -24.23 22.55
C LEU A 259 9.52 -23.30 23.71
N SER A 260 10.10 -22.11 23.74
CA SER A 260 9.64 -21.05 24.66
C SER A 260 8.30 -20.47 24.23
N ASP A 261 7.55 -19.89 25.16
CA ASP A 261 6.26 -19.23 24.87
C ASP A 261 6.41 -18.10 23.84
N GLU A 262 7.53 -17.37 23.89
CA GLU A 262 7.88 -16.34 22.90
C GLU A 262 8.04 -16.95 21.50
N MET A 263 8.75 -18.08 21.39
CA MET A 263 8.94 -18.77 20.12
C MET A 263 7.62 -19.32 19.58
N ILE A 264 6.79 -19.91 20.44
CA ILE A 264 5.45 -20.39 20.08
C ILE A 264 4.60 -19.26 19.50
N THR A 265 4.59 -18.10 20.16
CA THR A 265 3.85 -16.91 19.72
C THR A 265 4.37 -16.41 18.38
N SER A 266 5.70 -16.33 18.22
CA SER A 266 6.36 -15.89 17.00
C SER A 266 6.10 -16.83 15.81
N VAL A 267 6.12 -18.13 16.03
CA VAL A 267 5.84 -19.15 15.02
C VAL A 267 4.39 -19.08 14.56
N LYS A 268 3.43 -19.00 15.50
CA LYS A 268 2.01 -18.81 15.16
C LYS A 268 1.80 -17.53 14.34
N ARG A 269 2.40 -16.42 14.78
CA ARG A 269 2.29 -15.13 14.10
C ARG A 269 2.86 -15.16 12.68
N THR A 270 4.02 -15.78 12.51
CA THR A 270 4.62 -15.95 11.18
C THR A 270 3.73 -16.81 10.29
N ALA A 271 3.20 -17.93 10.77
CA ALA A 271 2.39 -18.84 9.96
C ALA A 271 1.11 -18.17 9.42
N TRP A 272 0.38 -17.48 10.31
CA TRP A 272 -0.82 -16.73 9.92
C TRP A 272 -0.50 -15.50 9.07
N GLY A 273 0.65 -14.88 9.29
CA GLY A 273 1.16 -13.79 8.47
C GLY A 273 1.51 -14.22 7.05
N VAL A 274 2.18 -15.37 6.88
CA VAL A 274 2.45 -15.99 5.55
C VAL A 274 1.14 -16.23 4.81
N PHE A 275 0.12 -16.77 5.48
CA PHE A 275 -1.20 -16.96 4.88
C PHE A 275 -1.84 -15.63 4.42
N GLN A 276 -1.67 -14.55 5.19
CA GLN A 276 -2.15 -13.23 4.78
C GLN A 276 -1.39 -12.69 3.56
N VAL A 277 -0.05 -12.75 3.56
CA VAL A 277 0.76 -12.32 2.42
C VAL A 277 0.37 -13.11 1.16
N ASP A 278 0.37 -14.44 1.23
CA ASP A 278 0.02 -15.31 0.10
C ASP A 278 -1.37 -14.98 -0.48
N THR A 279 -2.38 -14.88 0.39
CA THR A 279 -3.74 -14.59 -0.06
C THR A 279 -3.89 -13.18 -0.61
N VAL A 280 -3.23 -12.16 -0.06
CA VAL A 280 -3.24 -10.81 -0.62
C VAL A 280 -2.61 -10.80 -2.00
N VAL A 281 -1.41 -11.36 -2.15
CA VAL A 281 -0.68 -11.33 -3.43
C VAL A 281 -1.42 -12.07 -4.53
N HIS A 282 -1.74 -13.34 -4.28
CA HIS A 282 -2.34 -14.18 -5.31
C HIS A 282 -3.73 -13.69 -5.69
N THR A 283 -4.57 -13.25 -4.74
CA THR A 283 -5.89 -12.70 -5.09
C THR A 283 -5.81 -11.39 -5.85
N ASN A 284 -4.85 -10.52 -5.52
CA ASN A 284 -4.65 -9.24 -6.21
C ASN A 284 -4.28 -9.45 -7.70
N PHE A 285 -3.52 -10.49 -8.00
CA PHE A 285 -3.09 -10.82 -9.36
C PHE A 285 -3.83 -12.00 -9.97
N LEU A 286 -4.99 -12.36 -9.41
CA LEU A 286 -5.90 -13.39 -9.93
C LEU A 286 -5.27 -14.77 -10.10
N LYS A 287 -4.36 -15.10 -9.20
CA LYS A 287 -3.71 -16.40 -9.11
C LYS A 287 -4.26 -17.19 -7.93
N PRO A 288 -4.19 -18.52 -7.96
CA PRO A 288 -4.60 -19.34 -6.85
C PRO A 288 -3.58 -19.17 -5.72
N SER A 289 -4.09 -18.96 -4.50
CA SER A 289 -3.27 -18.93 -3.29
C SER A 289 -2.52 -20.25 -3.12
N ARG A 290 -1.21 -20.22 -2.83
CA ARG A 290 -0.40 -21.43 -2.61
C ARG A 290 -0.59 -21.99 -1.20
N VAL A 291 -0.97 -21.15 -0.25
CA VAL A 291 -1.25 -21.56 1.13
C VAL A 291 -2.69 -22.03 1.23
N THR A 292 -2.87 -23.34 1.20
CA THR A 292 -4.17 -24.02 1.32
C THR A 292 -4.64 -24.09 2.77
N SER A 293 -3.74 -24.19 3.73
CA SER A 293 -4.07 -24.31 5.16
C SER A 293 -2.92 -23.82 6.04
N VAL A 294 -3.26 -23.33 7.23
CA VAL A 294 -2.30 -23.01 8.30
C VAL A 294 -2.34 -24.17 9.29
N SER A 295 -1.19 -24.74 9.60
CA SER A 295 -1.08 -25.93 10.46
C SER A 295 -1.17 -25.59 11.95
N LEU A 296 -1.43 -24.34 12.33
CA LEU A 296 -1.40 -23.85 13.70
C LEU A 296 -2.71 -23.17 14.07
N ASP A 297 -3.06 -23.23 15.35
CA ASP A 297 -4.21 -22.50 15.88
C ASP A 297 -4.06 -20.99 15.69
N ARG A 298 -5.20 -20.30 15.57
CA ARG A 298 -5.25 -18.82 15.54
C ARG A 298 -4.70 -18.22 16.83
N ILE A 299 -4.10 -17.04 16.70
CA ILE A 299 -3.66 -16.23 17.82
C ILE A 299 -4.91 -15.71 18.56
N ASP A 300 -4.81 -15.56 19.88
CA ASP A 300 -5.90 -15.01 20.68
C ASP A 300 -6.19 -13.56 20.25
N PRO A 301 -7.41 -13.24 19.77
CA PRO A 301 -7.76 -11.87 19.39
C PRO A 301 -7.72 -10.88 20.55
N ASN A 302 -7.67 -11.36 21.81
CA ASN A 302 -7.60 -10.55 23.03
C ASN A 302 -6.21 -10.52 23.68
N GLU A 303 -5.17 -11.01 23.00
CA GLU A 303 -3.78 -10.93 23.48
C GLU A 303 -3.34 -9.48 23.73
N SER A 304 -3.81 -8.55 22.90
CA SER A 304 -3.59 -7.11 23.08
C SER A 304 -4.58 -6.52 24.09
N GLY A 305 -4.05 -5.92 25.15
CA GLY A 305 -4.83 -5.27 26.19
C GLY A 305 -5.42 -3.92 25.74
N ALA A 306 -6.37 -3.40 26.54
CA ALA A 306 -6.97 -2.08 26.34
C ALA A 306 -5.96 -0.91 26.42
N GLY A 307 -4.70 -1.17 26.80
CA GLY A 307 -3.61 -0.19 26.83
C GLY A 307 -2.71 -0.18 25.58
N ASP A 308 -2.90 -1.10 24.63
CA ASP A 308 -2.07 -1.15 23.42
C ASP A 308 -2.48 -0.05 22.44
N LEU A 309 -1.70 1.04 22.43
CA LEU A 309 -1.92 2.20 21.57
C LEU A 309 -1.07 2.13 20.31
N TRP A 310 -1.67 2.50 19.18
CA TRP A 310 -0.97 2.84 17.96
C TRP A 310 -0.71 4.36 17.95
N VAL A 311 0.54 4.73 17.72
CA VAL A 311 1.00 6.12 17.70
C VAL A 311 1.43 6.48 16.28
N PRO A 312 0.85 7.52 15.65
CA PRO A 312 1.21 7.96 14.30
C PRO A 312 2.58 8.64 14.29
N TYR A 313 3.67 7.87 14.34
CA TYR A 313 5.03 8.36 14.28
C TYR A 313 5.45 8.77 12.85
N PRO A 314 6.23 9.84 12.61
CA PRO A 314 6.78 10.83 13.53
C PRO A 314 5.89 12.08 13.57
N THR A 315 4.59 11.93 13.80
CA THR A 315 3.67 13.06 13.86
C THR A 315 3.16 13.24 15.29
N ASP A 316 2.94 14.49 15.69
CA ASP A 316 2.34 14.83 16.98
C ASP A 316 0.84 14.49 17.10
N LYS A 317 0.31 13.69 16.16
CA LYS A 317 -1.09 13.29 16.17
C LYS A 317 -1.37 12.35 17.34
N ARG A 318 -2.58 12.46 17.89
CA ARG A 318 -2.97 11.74 19.10
C ARG A 318 -2.90 10.21 18.90
N PRO A 319 -2.32 9.47 19.87
CA PRO A 319 -2.39 8.01 19.93
C PRO A 319 -3.84 7.51 19.89
N ARG A 320 -4.03 6.32 19.33
CA ARG A 320 -5.34 5.65 19.23
C ARG A 320 -5.21 4.21 19.69
N GLN A 321 -6.32 3.58 20.05
CA GLN A 321 -6.30 2.14 20.32
C GLN A 321 -5.82 1.39 19.06
N SER A 322 -4.83 0.52 19.23
CA SER A 322 -4.18 -0.17 18.12
C SER A 322 -5.11 -1.20 17.46
N TRP A 323 -5.85 -1.95 18.28
CA TRP A 323 -6.69 -3.06 17.84
C TRP A 323 -5.96 -4.12 16.99
N LEU A 324 -4.63 -4.22 17.11
CA LEU A 324 -3.82 -5.06 16.22
C LEU A 324 -4.20 -6.54 16.29
N SER A 325 -4.40 -7.13 17.48
CA SER A 325 -4.79 -8.54 17.60
C SER A 325 -6.19 -8.81 17.04
N GLN A 326 -7.16 -7.91 17.29
CA GLN A 326 -8.51 -8.03 16.74
C GLN A 326 -8.50 -7.85 15.21
N TYR A 327 -7.71 -6.89 14.72
CA TYR A 327 -7.49 -6.69 13.30
C TYR A 327 -6.91 -7.94 12.64
N PHE A 328 -5.86 -8.50 13.23
CA PHE A 328 -5.15 -9.65 12.67
C PHE A 328 -6.06 -10.87 12.57
N ASP A 329 -6.88 -11.12 13.59
CA ASP A 329 -7.90 -12.18 13.54
C ASP A 329 -8.94 -11.96 12.42
N GLU A 330 -9.45 -10.73 12.26
CA GLU A 330 -10.37 -10.41 11.17
C GLU A 330 -9.72 -10.50 9.79
N ALA A 331 -8.46 -10.11 9.66
CA ALA A 331 -7.69 -10.25 8.43
C ALA A 331 -7.46 -11.72 8.07
N CYS A 332 -7.19 -12.60 9.05
CA CYS A 332 -7.10 -14.04 8.86
C CYS A 332 -8.45 -14.65 8.42
N LYS A 333 -9.58 -14.22 9.01
CA LYS A 333 -10.93 -14.64 8.58
C LYS A 333 -11.20 -14.26 7.13
N LEU A 334 -10.85 -13.02 6.75
CA LEU A 334 -11.00 -12.55 5.38
C LEU A 334 -10.09 -13.33 4.42
N SER A 335 -8.87 -13.68 4.84
CA SER A 335 -7.94 -14.50 4.05
C SER A 335 -8.50 -15.87 3.67
N PHE A 336 -9.32 -16.51 4.51
CA PHE A 336 -9.99 -17.76 4.12
C PHE A 336 -10.96 -17.55 2.95
N ILE A 337 -11.77 -16.49 3.01
CA ILE A 337 -12.70 -16.15 1.92
C ILE A 337 -11.91 -15.80 0.66
N ALA A 338 -10.83 -15.02 0.80
CA ALA A 338 -9.95 -14.61 -0.27
C ALA A 338 -9.28 -15.81 -0.96
N ARG A 339 -8.75 -16.78 -0.19
CA ARG A 339 -8.20 -18.04 -0.69
C ARG A 339 -9.22 -18.79 -1.53
N ASP A 340 -10.42 -19.01 -0.99
CA ASP A 340 -11.48 -19.74 -1.69
C ASP A 340 -11.89 -19.03 -3.00
N ILE A 341 -11.99 -17.70 -2.98
CA ILE A 341 -12.21 -16.89 -4.18
C ILE A 341 -11.07 -17.10 -5.18
N SER A 342 -9.81 -17.06 -4.75
CA SER A 342 -8.64 -17.21 -5.64
C SER A 342 -8.61 -18.56 -6.35
N HIS A 343 -8.98 -19.64 -5.66
CA HIS A 343 -9.05 -20.98 -6.25
C HIS A 343 -10.22 -21.10 -7.22
N HIS A 344 -11.38 -20.52 -6.88
CA HIS A 344 -12.53 -20.48 -7.77
C HIS A 344 -12.26 -19.69 -9.06
N LEU A 345 -11.63 -18.52 -8.95
CA LEU A 345 -11.29 -17.67 -10.10
C LEU A 345 -10.27 -18.33 -11.05
N TYR A 346 -9.44 -19.25 -10.54
CA TYR A 346 -8.45 -19.96 -11.36
C TYR A 346 -9.01 -21.23 -12.04
N HIS A 347 -9.98 -21.92 -11.43
CA HIS A 347 -10.52 -23.17 -11.95
C HIS A 347 -11.72 -22.95 -12.91
N GLU A 348 -11.45 -22.86 -14.21
CA GLU A 348 -12.46 -22.81 -15.28
C GLU A 348 -12.98 -24.21 -15.71
N THR A 349 -13.44 -25.05 -14.79
CA THR A 349 -13.91 -26.42 -15.14
C THR A 349 -15.36 -26.73 -14.81
N THR A 350 -16.08 -25.82 -14.15
CA THR A 350 -17.50 -26.00 -13.77
C THR A 350 -18.47 -25.41 -14.79
N THR A 351 -19.68 -25.97 -14.86
CA THR A 351 -20.73 -25.46 -15.75
C THR A 351 -21.16 -24.04 -15.34
N GLY A 352 -21.58 -23.20 -16.28
CA GLY A 352 -21.85 -21.77 -16.01
C GLY A 352 -22.93 -21.48 -14.95
N THR A 353 -23.86 -22.41 -14.68
CA THR A 353 -24.86 -22.23 -13.62
C THR A 353 -24.28 -22.44 -12.22
N ASP A 354 -23.32 -23.35 -12.08
CA ASP A 354 -22.67 -23.65 -10.79
C ASP A 354 -21.71 -22.52 -10.40
N GLN A 355 -20.99 -21.93 -11.37
CA GLN A 355 -20.09 -20.80 -11.14
C GLN A 355 -20.81 -19.57 -10.55
N TYR A 356 -21.98 -19.21 -11.09
CA TYR A 356 -22.75 -18.07 -10.56
C TYR A 356 -23.22 -18.31 -9.12
N ARG A 357 -23.68 -19.52 -8.82
CA ARG A 357 -24.13 -19.88 -7.47
C ARG A 357 -22.97 -19.80 -6.48
N GLU A 358 -21.78 -20.26 -6.86
CA GLU A 358 -20.56 -20.15 -6.05
C GLU A 358 -20.16 -18.67 -5.83
N LYS A 359 -20.18 -17.83 -6.87
CA LYS A 359 -19.93 -16.38 -6.73
C LYS A 359 -20.90 -15.73 -5.75
N GLN A 360 -22.19 -16.06 -5.83
CA GLN A 360 -23.18 -15.55 -4.89
C GLN A 360 -22.90 -16.01 -3.45
N VAL A 361 -22.42 -17.24 -3.26
CA VAL A 361 -21.98 -17.74 -1.94
C VAL A 361 -20.80 -16.93 -1.42
N PHE A 362 -19.78 -16.66 -2.24
CA PHE A 362 -18.64 -15.83 -1.83
C PHE A 362 -19.04 -14.39 -1.52
N TYR A 363 -19.90 -13.79 -2.34
CA TYR A 363 -20.45 -12.46 -2.08
C TYR A 363 -21.20 -12.41 -0.74
N ASN A 364 -22.03 -13.41 -0.45
CA ASN A 364 -22.75 -13.49 0.81
C ASN A 364 -21.79 -13.67 2.01
N LYS A 365 -20.74 -14.49 1.87
CA LYS A 365 -19.69 -14.64 2.90
C LYS A 365 -18.97 -13.32 3.17
N LEU A 366 -18.57 -12.60 2.13
CA LEU A 366 -17.94 -11.28 2.23
C LEU A 366 -18.87 -10.28 2.95
N ARG A 367 -20.15 -10.21 2.55
CA ARG A 367 -21.14 -9.31 3.17
C ARG A 367 -21.42 -9.68 4.63
N GLN A 368 -21.46 -10.96 4.95
CA GLN A 368 -21.61 -11.44 6.32
C GLN A 368 -20.41 -11.03 7.18
N TRP A 369 -19.20 -11.21 6.65
CA TRP A 369 -17.98 -10.77 7.31
C TRP A 369 -17.98 -9.25 7.57
N GLU A 370 -18.33 -8.43 6.57
CA GLU A 370 -18.40 -6.97 6.72
C GLU A 370 -19.43 -6.52 7.78
N ARG A 371 -20.58 -7.21 7.86
CA ARG A 371 -21.61 -6.95 8.86
C ARG A 371 -21.17 -7.33 10.26
N ALA A 372 -20.39 -8.41 10.39
CA ALA A 372 -19.86 -8.90 11.66
C ALA A 372 -18.70 -8.07 12.21
N LEU A 373 -18.12 -7.15 11.42
CA LEU A 373 -17.04 -6.28 11.90
C LEU A 373 -17.47 -5.46 13.12
N PRO A 374 -16.59 -5.35 14.14
CA PRO A 374 -16.87 -4.56 15.32
C PRO A 374 -17.13 -3.07 15.01
N ASP A 375 -17.93 -2.41 15.85
CA ASP A 375 -18.29 -0.99 15.64
C ASP A 375 -17.08 -0.05 15.63
N TYR A 376 -16.02 -0.38 16.37
CA TYR A 376 -14.78 0.39 16.40
C TYR A 376 -13.95 0.26 15.11
N PHE A 377 -14.31 -0.66 14.19
CA PHE A 377 -13.71 -0.78 12.84
C PHE A 377 -14.48 -0.03 11.76
N ARG A 378 -15.55 0.70 12.12
CA ARG A 378 -16.32 1.47 11.14
C ARG A 378 -15.55 2.73 10.73
N ALA A 379 -15.58 3.06 9.44
CA ALA A 379 -14.80 4.17 8.87
C ALA A 379 -15.08 5.53 9.54
N PHE A 380 -16.34 5.80 9.92
CA PHE A 380 -16.73 7.03 10.61
C PHE A 380 -16.09 7.19 12.01
N ARG A 381 -15.60 6.10 12.62
CA ARG A 381 -14.83 6.13 13.88
C ARG A 381 -13.37 6.57 13.68
N ARG A 382 -12.93 6.77 12.43
CA ARG A 382 -11.56 7.14 12.06
C ARG A 382 -10.54 6.20 12.72
N PRO A 383 -10.64 4.88 12.44
CA PRO A 383 -9.75 3.91 13.07
C PRO A 383 -8.31 4.06 12.56
N PRO A 384 -7.32 3.42 13.22
CA PRO A 384 -5.94 3.35 12.74
C PRO A 384 -5.82 2.92 11.26
N PRO A 385 -4.72 3.26 10.57
CA PRO A 385 -4.59 3.07 9.13
C PRO A 385 -4.73 1.61 8.69
N HIS A 386 -4.22 0.64 9.45
CA HIS A 386 -4.37 -0.79 9.09
C HIS A 386 -5.83 -1.23 9.03
N VAL A 387 -6.69 -0.73 9.90
CA VAL A 387 -8.14 -1.02 9.83
C VAL A 387 -8.76 -0.45 8.55
N LEU A 388 -8.32 0.74 8.10
CA LEU A 388 -8.74 1.28 6.80
C LEU A 388 -8.28 0.37 5.65
N LEU A 389 -7.05 -0.13 5.70
CA LEU A 389 -6.51 -1.06 4.69
C LEU A 389 -7.28 -2.39 4.64
N LEU A 390 -7.71 -2.93 5.79
CA LEU A 390 -8.55 -4.14 5.81
C LEU A 390 -9.92 -3.89 5.16
N ARG A 391 -10.51 -2.71 5.36
CA ARG A 391 -11.74 -2.34 4.66
C ARG A 391 -11.51 -2.16 3.15
N MET A 392 -10.38 -1.55 2.75
CA MET A 392 -10.00 -1.49 1.33
C MET A 392 -9.84 -2.90 0.75
N ARG A 393 -9.22 -3.83 1.49
CA ARG A 393 -9.06 -5.24 1.07
C ARG A 393 -10.40 -5.93 0.83
N TYR A 394 -11.40 -5.67 1.65
CA TYR A 394 -12.76 -6.16 1.41
C TYR A 394 -13.32 -5.65 0.07
N HIS A 395 -13.22 -4.35 -0.21
CA HIS A 395 -13.72 -3.78 -1.47
C HIS A 395 -12.92 -4.24 -2.69
N VAL A 396 -11.62 -4.47 -2.55
CA VAL A 396 -10.79 -5.13 -3.57
C VAL A 396 -11.35 -6.50 -3.94
N LEU A 397 -11.69 -7.34 -2.94
CA LEU A 397 -12.27 -8.66 -3.18
C LEU A 397 -13.66 -8.58 -3.82
N ILE A 398 -14.49 -7.60 -3.45
CA ILE A 398 -15.78 -7.37 -4.12
C ILE A 398 -15.59 -6.98 -5.58
N ILE A 399 -14.63 -6.10 -5.89
CA ILE A 399 -14.32 -5.73 -7.28
C ILE A 399 -13.84 -6.95 -8.08
N GLY A 400 -12.90 -7.72 -7.53
CA GLY A 400 -12.37 -8.93 -8.18
C GLY A 400 -13.45 -9.98 -8.44
N LEU A 401 -14.37 -10.17 -7.48
CA LEU A 401 -15.50 -11.09 -7.61
C LEU A 401 -16.55 -10.61 -8.61
N ALA A 402 -16.84 -9.30 -8.64
CA ALA A 402 -17.85 -8.72 -9.53
C ALA A 402 -17.39 -8.66 -10.98
N ARG A 403 -16.08 -8.52 -11.23
CA ARG A 403 -15.52 -8.41 -12.58
C ARG A 403 -14.90 -9.70 -13.09
N ASP A 404 -15.29 -10.84 -12.50
CA ASP A 404 -15.02 -12.20 -12.99
C ASP A 404 -13.55 -12.52 -13.29
N GLY A 405 -12.60 -12.04 -12.48
CA GLY A 405 -11.17 -12.25 -12.75
C GLY A 405 -10.68 -11.62 -14.06
N PHE A 406 -11.41 -10.61 -14.54
CA PHE A 406 -11.22 -9.77 -15.73
C PHE A 406 -11.08 -10.51 -17.07
N GLY A 407 -11.86 -11.57 -17.30
CA GLY A 407 -12.24 -12.02 -18.64
C GLY A 407 -13.70 -11.69 -18.91
N VAL A 408 -13.99 -10.76 -19.82
CA VAL A 408 -15.35 -10.65 -20.39
C VAL A 408 -15.54 -11.85 -21.33
N GLN A 409 -16.00 -12.97 -20.78
CA GLN A 409 -16.57 -14.05 -21.56
C GLN A 409 -18.01 -14.26 -21.12
N SER A 410 -18.93 -13.59 -21.82
CA SER A 410 -20.35 -13.92 -21.78
C SER A 410 -20.58 -15.27 -22.47
N PHE A 411 -20.30 -16.36 -21.77
CA PHE A 411 -20.77 -17.69 -22.17
C PHE A 411 -21.74 -18.21 -21.12
N PHE A 412 -22.95 -17.64 -21.12
CA PHE A 412 -24.06 -18.15 -20.31
C PHE A 412 -25.23 -18.62 -21.18
N LEU A 413 -25.80 -19.77 -20.84
CA LEU A 413 -27.08 -20.26 -21.34
C LEU A 413 -28.22 -19.61 -20.54
N GLY A 414 -28.49 -18.35 -20.83
CA GLY A 414 -29.67 -17.60 -20.38
C GLY A 414 -30.13 -16.64 -21.49
N SER A 415 -31.39 -16.19 -21.46
CA SER A 415 -31.87 -15.16 -22.38
C SER A 415 -30.98 -13.91 -22.29
N GLU A 416 -30.73 -13.23 -23.41
CA GLU A 416 -29.86 -12.04 -23.46
C GLU A 416 -30.20 -10.99 -22.39
N GLU A 417 -31.49 -10.84 -22.07
CA GLU A 417 -31.97 -9.90 -21.07
C GLU A 417 -31.53 -10.23 -19.63
N GLN A 418 -31.39 -11.52 -19.31
CA GLN A 418 -30.91 -11.97 -17.98
C GLN A 418 -29.42 -11.65 -17.83
N ARG A 419 -28.63 -11.85 -18.91
CA ARG A 419 -27.20 -11.53 -18.93
C ARG A 419 -26.97 -10.03 -18.76
N ARG A 420 -27.71 -9.20 -19.49
CA ARG A 420 -27.58 -7.75 -19.41
C ARG A 420 -27.86 -7.19 -18.00
N LYS A 421 -28.92 -7.67 -17.35
CA LYS A 421 -29.25 -7.29 -15.96
C LYS A 421 -28.17 -7.71 -14.97
N MET A 422 -27.54 -8.86 -15.20
CA MET A 422 -26.46 -9.36 -14.34
C MET A 422 -25.18 -8.53 -14.51
N ASP A 423 -24.80 -8.20 -15.75
CA ASP A 423 -23.65 -7.34 -16.04
C ASP A 423 -23.85 -5.93 -15.46
N GLU A 424 -25.06 -5.37 -15.58
CA GLU A 424 -25.43 -4.08 -14.98
C GLU A 424 -25.30 -4.12 -13.44
N SER A 425 -25.74 -5.21 -12.79
CA SER A 425 -25.61 -5.38 -11.34
C SER A 425 -24.15 -5.53 -10.89
N ALA A 426 -23.34 -6.30 -11.63
CA ALA A 426 -21.92 -6.50 -11.35
C ALA A 426 -21.13 -5.19 -11.49
N ASN A 427 -21.39 -4.42 -12.55
CA ASN A 427 -20.79 -3.12 -12.76
C ASN A 427 -21.16 -2.15 -11.62
N ALA A 428 -22.44 -2.05 -11.26
CA ALA A 428 -22.88 -1.21 -10.15
C ALA A 428 -22.19 -1.57 -8.82
N MET A 429 -22.05 -2.86 -8.51
CA MET A 429 -21.34 -3.33 -7.30
C MET A 429 -19.85 -2.97 -7.31
N SER A 430 -19.17 -3.17 -8.44
CA SER A 430 -17.75 -2.83 -8.58
C SER A 430 -17.51 -1.32 -8.45
N LEU A 431 -18.36 -0.51 -9.07
CA LEU A 431 -18.28 0.94 -9.00
C LEU A 431 -18.58 1.48 -7.59
N ALA A 432 -19.58 0.92 -6.91
CA ALA A 432 -19.85 1.26 -5.51
C ALA A 432 -18.64 0.95 -4.61
N SER A 433 -18.00 -0.21 -4.80
CA SER A 433 -16.80 -0.58 -4.05
C SER A 433 -15.60 0.30 -4.37
N ALA A 434 -15.43 0.72 -5.62
CA ALA A 434 -14.39 1.68 -6.01
C ALA A 434 -14.59 3.05 -5.33
N ARG A 435 -15.84 3.53 -5.23
CA ARG A 435 -16.18 4.76 -4.51
C ARG A 435 -15.93 4.65 -3.01
N GLU A 436 -16.23 3.50 -2.40
CA GLU A 436 -15.89 3.25 -0.99
C GLU A 436 -14.37 3.24 -0.75
N ILE A 437 -13.57 2.71 -1.69
CA ILE A 437 -12.10 2.83 -1.62
C ILE A 437 -11.67 4.31 -1.68
N SER A 438 -12.29 5.13 -2.53
CA SER A 438 -12.05 6.58 -2.56
C SER A 438 -12.41 7.26 -1.23
N ALA A 439 -13.55 6.92 -0.63
CA ALA A 439 -13.94 7.43 0.70
C ALA A 439 -12.94 7.03 1.80
N LEU A 440 -12.47 5.78 1.80
CA LEU A 440 -11.46 5.30 2.75
C LEU A 440 -10.11 6.00 2.55
N ALA A 441 -9.70 6.24 1.29
CA ALA A 441 -8.49 6.99 0.96
C ALA A 441 -8.57 8.44 1.45
N ARG A 442 -9.74 9.09 1.32
CA ARG A 442 -9.98 10.44 1.89
C ARG A 442 -9.85 10.46 3.41
N ILE A 443 -10.40 9.46 4.11
CA ILE A 443 -10.24 9.36 5.57
C ILE A 443 -8.76 9.17 5.93
N HIS A 444 -8.05 8.27 5.25
CA HIS A 444 -6.62 8.07 5.47
C HIS A 444 -5.84 9.37 5.26
N ARG A 445 -6.11 10.08 4.16
CA ARG A 445 -5.48 11.37 3.83
C ARG A 445 -5.74 12.43 4.90
N GLN A 446 -6.99 12.61 5.35
CA GLN A 446 -7.35 13.57 6.41
C GLN A 446 -6.69 13.22 7.75
N GLU A 447 -6.69 11.94 8.12
CA GLU A 447 -6.21 11.52 9.44
C GLU A 447 -4.70 11.40 9.51
N TYR A 448 -4.03 11.00 8.41
CA TYR A 448 -2.64 10.53 8.43
C TYR A 448 -1.78 11.06 7.27
N GLY A 449 -2.38 11.73 6.28
CA GLY A 449 -1.73 12.01 5.01
C GLY A 449 -1.60 10.75 4.14
N MET A 450 -1.07 10.88 2.92
CA MET A 450 -0.82 9.73 2.01
C MET A 450 0.65 9.36 1.88
N GLU A 451 1.56 10.17 2.44
CA GLU A 451 3.01 10.00 2.27
C GLU A 451 3.56 8.70 2.87
N ARG A 452 2.88 8.17 3.87
CA ARG A 452 3.23 6.95 4.61
C ARG A 452 2.15 5.86 4.49
N ALA A 453 1.27 5.98 3.50
CA ALA A 453 0.30 4.92 3.23
C ALA A 453 1.04 3.63 2.81
N HIS A 454 0.56 2.49 3.31
CA HIS A 454 1.09 1.18 2.97
C HIS A 454 1.01 0.92 1.46
N GLN A 455 1.95 0.16 0.88
CA GLN A 455 1.98 -0.13 -0.56
C GLN A 455 0.66 -0.72 -1.08
N PHE A 456 0.00 -1.58 -0.28
CA PHE A 456 -1.33 -2.12 -0.60
C PHE A 456 -2.38 -1.04 -0.91
N ALA A 457 -2.31 0.14 -0.29
CA ALA A 457 -3.21 1.25 -0.63
C ALA A 457 -3.02 1.69 -2.08
N THR A 458 -1.78 1.74 -2.59
CA THR A 458 -1.48 2.04 -4.00
C THR A 458 -2.18 1.06 -4.92
N TYR A 459 -2.14 -0.24 -4.59
CA TYR A 459 -2.88 -1.27 -5.32
C TYR A 459 -4.39 -1.04 -5.29
N ALA A 460 -4.98 -0.86 -4.11
CA ALA A 460 -6.41 -0.67 -3.97
C ALA A 460 -6.91 0.58 -4.72
N MET A 461 -6.18 1.69 -4.62
CA MET A 461 -6.50 2.93 -5.33
C MET A 461 -6.42 2.76 -6.85
N MET A 462 -5.37 2.10 -7.35
CA MET A 462 -5.25 1.86 -8.79
C MET A 462 -6.36 0.95 -9.32
N LEU A 463 -6.70 -0.12 -8.59
CA LEU A 463 -7.82 -0.99 -8.94
C LEU A 463 -9.14 -0.21 -9.00
N ALA A 464 -9.41 0.64 -7.99
CA ALA A 464 -10.60 1.47 -7.96
C ALA A 464 -10.64 2.52 -9.09
N LEU A 465 -9.52 3.18 -9.38
CA LEU A 465 -9.41 4.15 -10.47
C LEU A 465 -9.68 3.52 -11.84
N PHE A 466 -9.08 2.36 -12.12
CA PHE A 466 -9.36 1.63 -13.37
C PHE A 466 -10.78 1.04 -13.40
N THR A 467 -11.34 0.69 -12.24
CA THR A 467 -12.75 0.29 -12.14
C THR A 467 -13.66 1.43 -12.55
N MET A 468 -13.42 2.66 -12.09
CA MET A 468 -14.15 3.85 -12.51
C MET A 468 -13.90 4.18 -13.99
N LEU A 469 -12.66 4.06 -14.46
CA LEU A 469 -12.27 4.34 -15.84
C LEU A 469 -12.97 3.42 -16.85
N ASP A 470 -13.13 2.14 -16.50
CA ASP A 470 -13.80 1.14 -17.33
C ASP A 470 -15.32 1.32 -17.40
N ASP A 471 -15.91 2.15 -16.54
CA ASP A 471 -17.35 2.40 -16.55
C ASP A 471 -17.76 3.21 -17.80
N PRO A 472 -18.84 2.83 -18.51
CA PRO A 472 -19.31 3.59 -19.67
C PRO A 472 -19.72 5.03 -19.36
N SER A 473 -20.09 5.32 -18.10
CA SER A 473 -20.44 6.66 -17.61
C SER A 473 -19.26 7.43 -17.02
N PHE A 474 -18.03 6.94 -17.23
CA PHE A 474 -16.82 7.59 -16.74
C PHE A 474 -16.79 9.10 -17.04
N ASP A 475 -16.53 9.87 -16.00
CA ASP A 475 -16.35 11.31 -16.06
C ASP A 475 -15.05 11.69 -15.34
N VAL A 476 -14.10 12.23 -16.10
CA VAL A 476 -12.80 12.67 -15.58
C VAL A 476 -12.92 13.76 -14.52
N VAL A 477 -14.04 14.49 -14.47
CA VAL A 477 -14.30 15.55 -13.48
C VAL A 477 -15.04 15.05 -12.24
N ASP A 478 -15.32 13.74 -12.16
CA ASP A 478 -15.95 13.12 -10.99
C ASP A 478 -15.10 13.35 -9.73
N HIS A 479 -15.77 13.79 -8.66
CA HIS A 479 -15.11 14.17 -7.41
C HIS A 479 -14.38 12.99 -6.75
N ASP A 480 -15.00 11.81 -6.72
CA ASP A 480 -14.39 10.63 -6.08
C ASP A 480 -13.20 10.14 -6.90
N PHE A 481 -13.27 10.23 -8.22
CA PHE A 481 -12.16 9.93 -9.13
C PHE A 481 -10.99 10.90 -8.96
N LEU A 482 -11.24 12.21 -8.93
CA LEU A 482 -10.20 13.23 -8.77
C LEU A 482 -9.53 13.16 -7.39
N SER A 483 -10.31 13.01 -6.33
CA SER A 483 -9.79 12.89 -4.96
C SER A 483 -8.90 11.63 -4.82
N LEU A 484 -9.33 10.51 -5.41
CA LEU A 484 -8.56 9.27 -5.44
C LEU A 484 -7.31 9.37 -6.32
N THR A 485 -7.39 10.07 -7.46
CA THR A 485 -6.24 10.35 -8.34
C THR A 485 -5.17 11.15 -7.60
N SER A 486 -5.57 12.17 -6.84
CA SER A 486 -4.67 12.98 -6.02
C SER A 486 -4.00 12.14 -4.93
N ALA A 487 -4.74 11.26 -4.26
CA ALA A 487 -4.17 10.33 -3.30
C ALA A 487 -3.18 9.33 -3.93
N PHE A 488 -3.53 8.78 -5.09
CA PHE A 488 -2.69 7.86 -5.85
C PHE A 488 -1.39 8.51 -6.36
N SER A 489 -1.43 9.77 -6.79
CA SER A 489 -0.22 10.47 -7.26
C SER A 489 0.84 10.59 -6.15
N ILE A 490 0.41 10.81 -4.90
CA ILE A 490 1.30 10.89 -3.74
C ILE A 490 1.97 9.54 -3.50
N THR A 491 1.20 8.45 -3.41
CA THR A 491 1.78 7.12 -3.11
C THR A 491 2.60 6.58 -4.29
N ALA A 492 2.15 6.83 -5.52
CA ALA A 492 2.88 6.45 -6.74
C ALA A 492 4.27 7.08 -6.81
N SER A 493 4.39 8.36 -6.42
CA SER A 493 5.66 9.08 -6.46
C SER A 493 6.75 8.47 -5.56
N ARG A 494 6.37 7.57 -4.65
CA ARG A 494 7.21 7.03 -3.57
C ARG A 494 7.96 5.75 -3.93
N SER A 495 7.61 5.09 -5.03
CA SER A 495 8.27 3.88 -5.53
C SER A 495 8.50 3.96 -7.04
N GLN A 496 9.45 3.21 -7.57
CA GLN A 496 9.68 3.20 -9.02
C GLN A 496 8.53 2.52 -9.76
N VAL A 497 8.03 1.40 -9.23
CA VAL A 497 6.83 0.73 -9.75
C VAL A 497 5.62 1.67 -9.70
N GLY A 498 5.41 2.38 -8.60
CA GLY A 498 4.34 3.38 -8.48
C GLY A 498 4.41 4.46 -9.55
N ARG A 499 5.61 4.98 -9.86
CA ARG A 499 5.81 5.96 -10.93
C ARG A 499 5.41 5.40 -12.30
N HIS A 500 5.90 4.21 -12.62
CA HIS A 500 5.55 3.52 -13.88
C HIS A 500 4.03 3.29 -14.00
N LEU A 501 3.39 2.86 -12.92
CA LEU A 501 1.95 2.65 -12.86
C LEU A 501 1.15 3.93 -13.02
N PHE A 502 1.60 5.02 -12.41
CA PHE A 502 0.96 6.33 -12.54
C PHE A 502 1.07 6.87 -13.96
N HIS A 503 2.21 6.65 -14.63
CA HIS A 503 2.36 6.97 -16.05
C HIS A 503 1.35 6.18 -16.91
N ILE A 504 1.22 4.87 -16.69
CA ILE A 504 0.25 4.02 -17.41
C ILE A 504 -1.19 4.50 -17.17
N PHE A 505 -1.53 4.81 -15.92
CA PHE A 505 -2.82 5.35 -15.56
C PHE A 505 -3.12 6.67 -16.29
N ARG A 506 -2.18 7.63 -16.26
CA ARG A 506 -2.35 8.94 -16.89
C ARG A 506 -2.60 8.82 -18.40
N GLU A 507 -1.83 7.98 -19.09
CA GLU A 507 -2.03 7.73 -20.52
C GLU A 507 -3.37 7.02 -20.79
N SER A 508 -3.81 6.13 -19.89
CA SER A 508 -5.11 5.45 -19.99
C SER A 508 -6.30 6.40 -19.79
N VAL A 509 -6.17 7.43 -18.95
CA VAL A 509 -7.19 8.47 -18.81
C VAL A 509 -7.24 9.35 -20.07
N ARG A 510 -6.08 9.75 -20.59
CA ARG A 510 -5.99 10.56 -21.82
C ARG A 510 -6.63 9.88 -23.03
N SER A 511 -6.49 8.56 -23.15
CA SER A 511 -7.09 7.79 -24.25
C SER A 511 -8.63 7.83 -24.28
N ARG A 512 -9.29 8.27 -23.19
CA ARG A 512 -10.75 8.51 -23.15
C ARG A 512 -11.20 9.79 -23.83
N ASN A 513 -10.26 10.63 -24.31
CA ASN A 513 -10.53 11.86 -25.08
C ASN A 513 -11.47 12.86 -24.37
N GLN A 514 -11.41 12.97 -23.03
CA GLN A 514 -12.18 13.94 -22.24
C GLN A 514 -11.36 15.21 -21.91
N GLU A 515 -10.25 15.45 -22.61
CA GLU A 515 -9.30 16.55 -22.32
C GLU A 515 -9.96 17.93 -22.35
N GLU A 516 -10.84 18.19 -23.33
CA GLU A 516 -11.55 19.47 -23.45
C GLU A 516 -12.43 19.74 -22.22
N ARG A 517 -13.05 18.71 -21.64
CA ARG A 517 -13.87 18.84 -20.42
C ARG A 517 -13.02 19.21 -19.21
N VAL A 518 -11.82 18.65 -19.10
CA VAL A 518 -10.87 19.00 -18.03
C VAL A 518 -10.45 20.47 -18.15
N LEU A 519 -10.08 20.89 -19.35
CA LEU A 519 -9.58 22.25 -19.61
C LEU A 519 -10.66 23.32 -19.43
N GLN A 520 -11.92 23.02 -19.80
CA GLN A 520 -13.05 23.95 -19.71
C GLN A 520 -13.68 24.04 -18.32
N SER A 521 -13.34 23.14 -17.39
CA SER A 521 -13.93 23.14 -16.06
C SER A 521 -13.25 24.16 -15.14
N ASP A 522 -14.02 25.14 -14.65
CA ASP A 522 -13.58 26.11 -13.64
C ASP A 522 -13.44 25.48 -12.24
N ALA A 523 -14.01 24.29 -12.03
CA ALA A 523 -13.96 23.58 -10.75
C ALA A 523 -12.67 22.77 -10.55
N ILE A 524 -11.85 22.59 -11.61
CA ILE A 524 -10.66 21.75 -11.61
C ILE A 524 -9.41 22.60 -11.43
N SER A 525 -8.50 22.20 -10.54
CA SER A 525 -7.24 22.91 -10.30
C SER A 525 -6.31 22.84 -11.51
N ASP A 526 -5.43 23.83 -11.64
CA ASP A 526 -4.43 23.87 -12.72
C ASP A 526 -3.49 22.65 -12.70
N GLU A 527 -3.22 22.04 -11.53
CA GLU A 527 -2.41 20.82 -11.46
C GLU A 527 -3.13 19.59 -12.04
N VAL A 528 -4.46 19.48 -11.83
CA VAL A 528 -5.25 18.40 -12.43
C VAL A 528 -5.42 18.64 -13.94
N LYS A 529 -5.50 19.91 -14.36
CA LYS A 529 -5.44 20.29 -15.78
C LYS A 529 -4.08 19.96 -16.41
N GLU A 530 -2.96 20.14 -15.71
CA GLU A 530 -1.63 19.71 -16.16
C GLU A 530 -1.51 18.16 -16.21
N LEU A 531 -2.18 17.48 -15.29
CA LEU A 531 -2.18 16.02 -15.23
C LEU A 531 -2.85 15.41 -16.46
N PHE A 532 -4.01 15.90 -16.89
CA PHE A 532 -4.78 15.27 -17.98
C PHE A 532 -4.87 16.10 -19.27
N GLY A 533 -4.70 17.41 -19.22
CA GLY A 533 -4.68 18.29 -20.38
C GLY A 533 -3.31 18.32 -21.05
N ARG A 534 -3.29 18.40 -22.39
CA ARG A 534 -2.10 18.87 -23.13
C ARG A 534 -2.20 20.39 -23.23
N HIS A 535 -1.31 21.13 -22.54
CA HIS A 535 -1.06 22.52 -22.89
C HIS A 535 0.04 22.57 -23.96
N PRO A 536 -0.26 22.81 -25.24
CA PRO A 536 0.78 23.07 -26.24
C PRO A 536 1.61 24.34 -25.95
N SER A 537 1.19 25.16 -24.98
CA SER A 537 1.78 26.45 -24.62
C SER A 537 2.60 26.48 -23.32
N SER A 538 2.63 25.40 -22.52
CA SER A 538 3.44 25.39 -21.30
C SER A 538 4.91 25.11 -21.66
N GLN A 539 5.77 26.14 -21.55
CA GLN A 539 7.22 25.99 -21.71
C GLN A 539 7.90 25.23 -20.54
N LEU A 540 7.12 24.76 -19.57
CA LEU A 540 7.59 24.02 -18.41
C LEU A 540 7.70 22.52 -18.72
N PRO A 541 8.74 21.82 -18.23
CA PRO A 541 8.86 20.37 -18.36
C PRO A 541 7.67 19.67 -17.69
N ASP A 542 7.10 18.66 -18.35
CA ASP A 542 6.06 17.80 -17.78
C ASP A 542 6.56 17.19 -16.46
N ARG A 543 5.90 17.54 -15.35
CA ARG A 543 6.28 17.13 -13.98
C ARG A 543 6.42 15.61 -13.83
N TRP A 544 5.64 14.85 -14.60
CA TRP A 544 5.62 13.38 -14.57
C TRP A 544 6.32 12.76 -15.79
N GLY A 545 7.02 13.54 -16.60
CA GLY A 545 7.65 13.06 -17.83
C GLY A 545 8.69 11.95 -17.58
N ASN A 546 9.42 12.05 -16.46
CA ASN A 546 10.42 11.04 -16.06
C ASN A 546 9.80 9.75 -15.47
N TYR A 547 8.49 9.68 -15.28
CA TYR A 547 7.83 8.45 -14.81
C TYR A 547 7.79 7.39 -15.91
N ALA A 548 8.09 7.75 -17.16
CA ALA A 548 8.30 6.79 -18.25
C ALA A 548 9.71 6.17 -18.23
N ASP A 549 10.67 6.79 -17.53
CA ASP A 549 12.08 6.40 -17.62
C ASP A 549 12.31 4.96 -17.12
N GLY A 550 13.00 4.17 -17.93
CA GLY A 550 13.30 2.77 -17.63
C GLY A 550 12.20 1.76 -18.01
N LEU A 551 10.97 2.21 -18.35
CA LEU A 551 9.91 1.30 -18.86
C LEU A 551 10.31 0.61 -20.17
N GLU A 552 11.23 1.21 -20.92
CA GLU A 552 11.78 0.66 -22.17
C GLU A 552 12.43 -0.72 -21.98
N ARG A 553 12.94 -1.05 -20.78
CA ARG A 553 13.53 -2.36 -20.46
C ARG A 553 12.53 -3.50 -20.54
N TYR A 554 11.24 -3.19 -20.45
CA TYR A 554 10.16 -4.15 -20.56
C TYR A 554 9.63 -4.30 -22.01
N ARG A 555 10.23 -3.59 -22.98
CA ARG A 555 9.88 -3.68 -24.41
C ARG A 555 10.21 -5.08 -24.94
N GLY A 556 9.19 -5.88 -25.26
CA GLY A 556 9.31 -7.24 -25.80
C GLY A 556 8.91 -8.38 -24.84
N SER A 557 8.67 -8.08 -23.56
CA SER A 557 8.20 -9.05 -22.56
C SER A 557 6.66 -9.17 -22.48
N PHE A 558 5.96 -8.41 -23.31
CA PHE A 558 4.50 -8.38 -23.40
C PHE A 558 4.07 -9.03 -24.73
N SER A 559 3.09 -9.92 -24.69
CA SER A 559 2.67 -10.81 -25.78
C SER A 559 2.07 -10.14 -27.01
N SER A 560 1.97 -8.81 -27.06
CA SER A 560 1.59 -8.04 -28.26
C SER A 560 2.70 -7.06 -28.64
N GLY A 561 3.24 -7.18 -29.85
CA GLY A 561 4.44 -6.51 -30.37
C GLY A 561 4.41 -4.98 -30.54
N SER A 562 3.64 -4.24 -29.74
CA SER A 562 3.77 -2.79 -29.59
C SER A 562 3.52 -2.42 -28.13
N TRP A 563 4.51 -1.81 -27.48
CA TRP A 563 4.35 -1.30 -26.12
C TRP A 563 3.32 -0.18 -26.13
N ASN A 564 2.10 -0.47 -25.69
CA ASN A 564 1.09 0.56 -25.45
C ASN A 564 1.24 1.06 -24.02
N TYR A 565 1.53 2.35 -23.84
CA TYR A 565 1.61 2.98 -22.51
C TYR A 565 0.24 3.07 -21.83
N THR A 566 -0.84 2.78 -22.55
CA THR A 566 -2.19 2.66 -21.99
C THR A 566 -2.48 1.22 -21.57
N ALA A 567 -3.40 1.05 -20.62
CA ALA A 567 -4.05 -0.22 -20.34
C ALA A 567 -5.48 -0.18 -20.88
N SER A 568 -5.88 -1.25 -21.55
CA SER A 568 -7.20 -1.38 -22.20
C SER A 568 -8.36 -1.58 -21.22
N GLY A 569 -8.06 -1.95 -19.97
CA GLY A 569 -9.00 -2.04 -18.85
C GLY A 569 -8.32 -2.64 -17.62
N VAL A 570 -9.11 -2.98 -16.59
CA VAL A 570 -8.57 -3.50 -15.32
C VAL A 570 -7.69 -4.75 -15.49
N ARG A 571 -8.03 -5.70 -16.38
CA ARG A 571 -7.22 -6.91 -16.61
C ARG A 571 -5.79 -6.58 -17.02
N ASP A 572 -5.68 -5.84 -18.12
CA ASP A 572 -4.42 -5.46 -18.75
C ASP A 572 -3.59 -4.60 -17.80
N MET A 573 -4.26 -3.74 -17.02
CA MET A 573 -3.65 -3.00 -15.94
C MET A 573 -3.03 -3.92 -14.87
N LEU A 574 -3.74 -4.96 -14.42
CA LEU A 574 -3.23 -5.89 -13.40
C LEU A 574 -2.09 -6.74 -13.92
N GLU A 575 -2.15 -7.19 -15.17
CA GLU A 575 -1.04 -7.91 -15.82
C GLU A 575 0.22 -7.02 -15.90
N LYS A 576 0.06 -5.72 -16.22
CA LYS A 576 1.16 -4.74 -16.21
C LYS A 576 1.70 -4.52 -14.80
N TYR A 577 0.83 -4.38 -13.80
CA TYR A 577 1.25 -4.23 -12.41
C TYR A 577 2.03 -5.47 -11.96
N GLU A 578 1.47 -6.66 -12.14
CA GLU A 578 2.11 -7.90 -11.75
C GLU A 578 3.54 -7.99 -12.30
N ARG A 579 3.72 -7.75 -13.60
CA ARG A 579 5.04 -7.77 -14.24
C ARG A 579 6.00 -6.72 -13.69
N LEU A 580 5.53 -5.50 -13.45
CA LEU A 580 6.36 -4.42 -12.90
C LEU A 580 6.77 -4.66 -11.45
N SER A 581 5.91 -5.31 -10.66
CA SER A 581 6.13 -5.52 -9.22
C SER A 581 6.81 -6.86 -8.91
N LEU A 582 6.32 -7.95 -9.47
CA LEU A 582 6.72 -9.30 -9.09
C LEU A 582 7.65 -9.98 -10.11
N GLY A 583 7.70 -9.45 -11.33
CA GLY A 583 8.46 -10.01 -12.45
C GLY A 583 7.74 -11.11 -13.23
N ASN A 584 8.42 -11.68 -14.21
CA ASN A 584 7.87 -12.79 -14.99
C ASN A 584 7.93 -14.12 -14.21
N HIS A 585 6.77 -14.75 -14.01
CA HIS A 585 6.64 -16.05 -13.34
C HIS A 585 7.43 -17.17 -14.06
N ASP A 586 7.67 -17.05 -15.37
CA ASP A 586 8.35 -18.08 -16.17
C ASP A 586 9.89 -18.10 -16.02
N ASN A 587 10.48 -17.09 -15.34
CA ASN A 587 11.93 -16.96 -15.17
C ASN A 587 12.50 -17.70 -13.95
N THR A 588 11.81 -18.69 -13.39
CA THR A 588 12.40 -19.60 -12.39
C THR A 588 13.42 -20.56 -13.04
N HIS A 589 14.51 -20.02 -13.57
CA HIS A 589 15.70 -20.79 -13.87
C HIS A 589 16.54 -20.89 -12.59
N PRO A 590 16.89 -22.10 -12.11
CA PRO A 590 17.90 -22.22 -11.09
C PRO A 590 19.19 -21.63 -11.65
N ARG A 591 19.74 -20.60 -11.00
CA ARG A 591 21.09 -20.10 -11.30
C ARG A 591 22.03 -21.31 -11.26
N ARG A 592 22.53 -21.71 -12.43
CA ARG A 592 23.59 -22.71 -12.55
C ARG A 592 24.75 -22.24 -11.69
N ALA A 593 25.18 -23.09 -10.74
CA ALA A 593 26.44 -22.91 -10.05
C ALA A 593 27.53 -22.71 -11.11
N SER A 594 28.25 -21.59 -11.02
CA SER A 594 29.50 -21.41 -11.72
C SER A 594 30.46 -22.51 -11.24
N SER A 595 30.76 -23.45 -12.13
CA SER A 595 31.75 -24.50 -11.90
C SER A 595 33.09 -23.87 -11.49
N PRO A 596 33.80 -24.41 -10.49
CA PRO A 596 35.17 -24.02 -10.23
C PRO A 596 36.05 -24.52 -11.38
N ASN A 597 37.05 -23.71 -11.75
CA ASN A 597 38.15 -24.07 -12.63
C ASN A 597 38.74 -25.44 -12.27
N ASP A 598 38.59 -26.42 -13.17
CA ASP A 598 39.55 -27.51 -13.28
C ASP A 598 40.72 -27.01 -14.12
N GLY A 599 41.85 -26.83 -13.47
CA GLY A 599 43.11 -26.45 -14.10
C GLY A 599 44.28 -27.02 -13.32
N TRP A 600 44.45 -28.34 -13.37
CA TRP A 600 45.71 -29.03 -13.04
C TRP A 600 45.85 -30.31 -13.89
N GLU A 601 46.86 -30.30 -14.76
CA GLU A 601 47.58 -31.40 -15.47
C GLU A 601 48.05 -30.76 -16.80
N THR A 602 49.32 -30.45 -17.05
CA THR A 602 50.64 -30.96 -16.61
C THR A 602 51.68 -29.85 -16.74
#